data_AF-A0A954KU28-F1
#
_entry.id   AF-A0A954KU28-F1
#
_cell.length_a   1.000
_cell.length_b   1.000
_cell.length_c   1.000
_cell.angle_alpha   90.00
_cell.angle_beta   90.00
_cell.angle_gamma   90.00
#
_symmetry.space_group_name_H-M   'P 1'
#
loop_
_entity.id
_entity.type
_entity.pdbx_description
1 polymer ?
#
loop_
_entity_poly.entity_id
_entity_poly.type
_entity_poly.pdbx_seq_one_letter_code
_entity_poly.pdbx_strand_id
1 'polypeptide(L)'
;MEQFTHYFPRLAELIVFHEVSTPLATASITGHRQGSFYGLDVTPERVTSDALRMKTPLTGLYLTGQDVLSPGIPGAFWGGILAAASIDPKVFMKMKVI
;
A
#
# COMPACT_ATOMS: atom_id res chain seq x y z
N MET A 1 -24.43 -3.41 10.20
CA MET A 1 -25.16 -4.60 9.71
C MET A 1 -26.54 -4.29 9.17
N GLU A 2 -27.26 -3.31 9.71
CA GLU A 2 -28.60 -2.93 9.21
C GLU A 2 -28.68 -2.71 7.69
N GLN A 3 -27.74 -1.93 7.13
CA GLN A 3 -27.68 -1.70 5.67
C GLN A 3 -27.47 -3.00 4.88
N PHE A 4 -26.55 -3.87 5.32
CA PHE A 4 -26.34 -5.16 4.67
C PHE A 4 -27.60 -6.03 4.71
N THR A 5 -28.27 -6.09 5.86
CA THR A 5 -29.52 -6.85 6.02
C THR A 5 -30.65 -6.29 5.16
N HIS A 6 -30.74 -4.97 5.02
CA HIS A 6 -31.73 -4.32 4.17
C HIS A 6 -31.56 -4.72 2.69
N TYR A 7 -30.34 -4.68 2.17
CA TYR A 7 -30.06 -4.99 0.76
C TYR A 7 -29.93 -6.49 0.47
N PHE A 8 -29.50 -7.30 1.45
CA PHE A 8 -29.19 -8.72 1.27
C PHE A 8 -29.81 -9.59 2.38
N PRO A 9 -31.15 -9.59 2.54
CA PRO A 9 -31.81 -10.24 3.67
C PRO A 9 -31.53 -11.75 3.75
N ARG A 10 -31.56 -12.45 2.60
CA ARG A 10 -31.27 -13.89 2.55
C ARG A 10 -29.81 -14.24 2.85
N LEU A 11 -28.86 -13.35 2.55
CA LEU A 11 -27.45 -13.58 2.87
C LEU A 11 -27.15 -13.25 4.34
N ALA A 12 -27.88 -12.30 4.93
CA ALA A 12 -27.74 -11.97 6.34
C ALA A 12 -28.02 -13.17 7.25
N GLU A 13 -28.97 -14.03 6.87
CA GLU A 13 -29.28 -15.28 7.58
C GLU A 13 -28.13 -16.30 7.57
N LEU A 14 -27.18 -16.17 6.63
CA LEU A 14 -26.05 -17.10 6.47
C LEU A 14 -24.77 -16.64 7.17
N ILE A 15 -24.79 -15.48 7.82
CA ILE A 15 -23.60 -14.93 8.50
C ILE A 15 -23.35 -15.72 9.79
N VAL A 16 -22.23 -16.45 9.84
CA VAL A 16 -21.78 -17.19 11.04
C VAL A 16 -20.71 -16.44 11.84
N PHE A 17 -20.09 -15.45 11.23
CA PHE A 17 -19.00 -14.67 11.83
C PHE A 17 -18.94 -13.28 11.21
N HIS A 18 -18.62 -12.28 12.01
CA HIS A 18 -18.30 -10.95 11.54
C HIS A 18 -17.13 -10.38 12.34
N GLU A 19 -16.23 -9.70 11.64
CA GLU A 19 -15.12 -8.96 12.23
C GLU A 19 -15.20 -7.51 11.77
N VAL A 20 -14.79 -6.59 12.64
CA VAL A 20 -14.79 -5.15 12.36
C VAL A 20 -13.38 -4.63 12.52
N SER A 21 -12.86 -4.03 11.47
CA SER A 21 -11.63 -3.25 11.49
C SER A 21 -11.97 -1.76 11.41
N THR A 22 -11.21 -0.94 12.13
CA THR A 22 -11.36 0.52 12.16
C THR A 22 -10.03 1.18 11.78
N PRO A 23 -9.99 2.50 11.51
CA PRO A 23 -8.73 3.18 11.29
C PRO A 23 -7.71 2.96 12.43
N LEU A 24 -8.17 2.78 13.67
CA LEU A 24 -7.28 2.44 14.80
C LEU A 24 -6.59 1.08 14.60
N ALA A 25 -7.32 0.08 14.07
CA ALA A 25 -6.74 -1.21 13.74
C ALA A 25 -5.71 -1.09 12.61
N THR A 26 -6.01 -0.35 11.53
CA THR A 26 -5.03 -0.08 10.46
C THR A 26 -3.77 0.57 11.02
N ALA A 27 -3.91 1.62 11.84
CA ALA A 27 -2.77 2.28 12.47
C ALA A 27 -1.95 1.31 13.34
N SER A 28 -2.61 0.42 14.08
CA SER A 28 -1.95 -0.59 14.92
C SER A 28 -1.23 -1.67 14.10
N ILE A 29 -1.75 -2.06 12.93
CA ILE A 29 -1.23 -3.18 12.14
C ILE A 29 -0.11 -2.71 11.21
N THR A 30 -0.28 -1.56 10.57
CA THR A 30 0.61 -1.10 9.49
C THR A 30 1.41 0.14 9.85
N GLY A 31 1.10 0.81 10.96
CA GLY A 31 1.71 2.09 11.33
C GLY A 31 1.28 3.26 10.44
N HIS A 32 0.26 3.11 9.59
CA HIS A 32 -0.20 4.21 8.75
C HIS A 32 -0.77 5.33 9.62
N ARG A 33 -0.31 6.57 9.35
CA ARG A 33 -0.77 7.77 10.04
C ARG A 33 -2.28 7.86 9.97
N GLN A 34 -2.93 8.05 11.13
CA GLN A 34 -4.40 8.15 11.25
C GLN A 34 -5.18 6.94 10.70
N GLY A 35 -4.52 5.80 10.50
CA GLY A 35 -5.17 4.60 9.97
C GLY A 35 -5.48 4.65 8.48
N SER A 36 -4.82 5.53 7.72
CA SER A 36 -5.03 5.67 6.28
C SER A 36 -4.72 4.37 5.55
N PHE A 37 -5.71 3.83 4.84
CA PHE A 37 -5.59 2.55 4.12
C PHE A 37 -4.47 2.55 3.07
N TYR A 38 -4.36 3.65 2.31
CA TYR A 38 -3.33 3.84 1.28
C TYR A 38 -2.12 4.67 1.76
N GLY A 39 -1.96 4.84 3.07
CA GLY A 39 -0.89 5.67 3.61
C GLY A 39 -1.08 7.15 3.27
N LEU A 40 -0.17 7.70 2.47
CA LEU A 40 -0.21 9.12 2.10
C LEU A 40 -1.32 9.41 1.08
N ASP A 41 -1.89 10.62 1.17
CA ASP A 41 -2.89 11.08 0.20
C ASP A 41 -2.27 11.22 -1.20
N VAL A 42 -3.04 10.94 -2.25
CA VAL A 42 -2.56 11.06 -3.65
C VAL A 42 -2.84 12.48 -4.15
N THR A 43 -2.10 13.45 -3.64
CA THR A 43 -2.20 14.84 -4.10
C THR A 43 -1.15 15.15 -5.18
N PRO A 44 -1.39 16.15 -6.05
CA PRO A 44 -0.38 16.58 -7.03
C PRO A 44 0.98 16.93 -6.39
N GLU A 45 0.96 17.57 -5.23
CA GLU A 45 2.18 17.97 -4.48
C GLU A 45 2.99 16.77 -4.04
N ARG A 46 2.32 15.67 -3.65
CA ARG A 46 3.01 14.42 -3.35
C ARG A 46 3.68 13.86 -4.59
N VAL A 47 2.97 13.80 -5.71
CA VAL A 47 3.47 13.16 -6.95
C VAL A 47 4.71 13.89 -7.49
N THR A 48 4.78 15.21 -7.30
CA THR A 48 5.94 16.02 -7.70
C THR A 48 7.03 16.12 -6.63
N SER A 49 6.82 15.56 -5.44
CA SER A 49 7.77 15.60 -4.34
C SER A 49 8.95 14.65 -4.57
N ASP A 50 10.15 15.09 -4.20
CA ASP A 50 11.34 14.24 -4.15
C ASP A 50 11.51 13.48 -2.83
N ALA A 51 10.61 13.68 -1.86
CA ALA A 51 10.68 13.03 -0.55
C ALA A 51 10.46 11.50 -0.61
N LEU A 52 9.80 11.00 -1.66
CA LEU A 52 9.39 9.59 -1.79
C LEU A 52 10.14 8.85 -2.91
N ARG A 53 11.31 9.35 -3.33
CA ARG A 53 12.12 8.65 -4.35
C ARG A 53 12.72 7.36 -3.77
N MET A 54 12.86 6.33 -4.62
CA MET A 54 13.48 5.06 -4.22
C MET A 54 14.89 5.22 -3.65
N LYS A 55 15.70 6.08 -4.27
CA LYS A 55 17.03 6.44 -3.77
C LYS A 55 16.95 7.79 -3.06
N THR A 56 17.23 7.80 -1.77
CA THR A 56 17.23 9.04 -0.99
C THR A 56 18.57 9.77 -1.11
N PRO A 57 18.64 11.06 -0.72
CA PRO A 57 19.92 11.77 -0.57
C PRO A 57 20.85 11.20 0.50
N LEU A 58 20.31 10.38 1.43
CA LEU A 58 21.09 9.77 2.50
C LEU A 58 21.74 8.47 1.99
N THR A 59 23.08 8.45 1.98
CA THR A 59 23.86 7.29 1.51
C THR A 59 23.47 6.02 2.28
N GLY A 60 23.07 4.98 1.53
CA GLY A 60 22.68 3.69 2.09
C GLY A 60 21.20 3.59 2.51
N LEU A 61 20.43 4.68 2.42
CA LEU A 61 18.99 4.66 2.69
C LEU A 61 18.18 4.66 1.38
N TYR A 62 17.34 3.64 1.24
CA TYR A 62 16.45 3.43 0.10
C TYR A 62 15.01 3.28 0.59
N LEU A 63 14.08 3.84 -0.17
CA LEU A 63 12.65 3.74 0.11
C LEU A 63 12.00 2.73 -0.84
N THR A 64 10.98 2.05 -0.34
CA THR A 64 10.21 1.05 -1.09
C THR A 64 8.74 1.05 -0.65
N GLY A 65 7.93 0.15 -1.20
CA GLY A 65 6.50 0.07 -0.94
C GLY A 65 5.67 0.98 -1.84
N GLN A 66 4.38 1.10 -1.56
CA GLN A 66 3.44 1.81 -2.42
C GLN A 66 3.77 3.30 -2.57
N ASP A 67 4.35 3.90 -1.52
CA ASP A 67 4.50 5.34 -1.45
C ASP A 67 5.52 5.90 -2.44
N VAL A 68 6.47 5.08 -2.91
CA VAL A 68 7.48 5.50 -3.87
C VAL A 68 6.99 5.53 -5.32
N LEU A 69 5.81 4.93 -5.61
CA LEU A 69 5.29 4.80 -6.96
C LEU A 69 3.80 5.14 -7.07
N SER A 70 2.94 4.28 -6.52
CA SER A 70 1.48 4.44 -6.57
C SER A 70 0.81 3.64 -5.45
N PRO A 71 -0.40 4.00 -5.01
CA PRO A 71 -1.12 3.25 -3.99
C PRO A 71 -1.45 1.80 -4.41
N GLY A 72 -1.51 0.92 -3.42
CA GLY A 72 -2.00 -0.45 -3.56
C GLY A 72 -0.93 -1.48 -3.88
N ILE A 73 -1.37 -2.73 -4.02
CA ILE A 73 -0.50 -3.91 -4.19
C ILE A 73 0.44 -3.77 -5.40
N PRO A 74 -0.03 -3.36 -6.61
CA PRO A 74 0.86 -3.22 -7.76
C PRO A 74 1.95 -2.17 -7.53
N GLY A 75 1.60 -1.05 -6.89
CA GLY A 75 2.56 0.01 -6.57
C GLY A 75 3.56 -0.42 -5.50
N ALA A 76 3.14 -1.16 -4.48
CA ALA A 76 4.03 -1.75 -3.49
C ALA A 76 5.01 -2.76 -4.12
N PHE A 77 4.51 -3.62 -5.01
CA PHE A 77 5.32 -4.59 -5.73
C PHE A 77 6.38 -3.91 -6.60
N TRP A 78 5.97 -2.98 -7.46
CA TRP A 78 6.91 -2.26 -8.32
C TRP A 78 7.84 -1.33 -7.54
N GLY A 79 7.37 -0.71 -6.46
CA GLY A 79 8.22 0.06 -5.53
C GLY A 79 9.32 -0.80 -4.90
N GLY A 80 9.05 -2.08 -4.64
CA GLY A 80 10.03 -3.11 -4.28
C GLY A 80 11.13 -3.27 -5.32
N ILE A 81 10.72 -3.58 -6.54
CA ILE A 81 11.62 -3.83 -7.67
C ILE A 81 12.47 -2.59 -7.98
N LEU A 82 11.84 -1.41 -8.05
CA LEU A 82 12.51 -0.16 -8.39
C LEU A 82 13.53 0.26 -7.32
N ALA A 83 13.22 0.03 -6.03
CA ALA A 83 14.17 0.22 -4.95
C ALA A 83 15.40 -0.68 -5.11
N ALA A 84 15.20 -1.98 -5.34
CA ALA A 84 16.29 -2.91 -5.58
C ALA A 84 17.10 -2.55 -6.85
N ALA A 85 16.42 -2.14 -7.93
CA ALA A 85 17.06 -1.74 -9.18
C ALA A 85 17.87 -0.43 -9.05
N SER A 86 17.51 0.44 -8.10
CA SER A 86 18.30 1.64 -7.78
C SER A 86 19.63 1.32 -7.07
N ILE A 87 19.79 0.08 -6.59
CA ILE A 87 21.04 -0.48 -6.04
C ILE A 87 21.80 -1.25 -7.13
N ASP A 88 21.15 -2.22 -7.77
CA ASP A 88 21.71 -3.02 -8.88
C ASP A 88 20.70 -3.14 -10.03
N PRO A 89 20.94 -2.47 -11.18
CA PRO A 89 20.06 -2.55 -12.35
C PRO A 89 19.87 -3.96 -12.91
N LYS A 90 20.77 -4.92 -12.59
CA LYS A 90 20.65 -6.32 -13.03
C LYS A 90 19.43 -7.03 -12.45
N VAL A 91 18.77 -6.46 -11.44
CA VAL A 91 17.50 -6.96 -10.90
C VAL A 91 16.48 -7.20 -12.02
N PHE A 92 16.38 -6.30 -12.99
CA PHE A 92 15.46 -6.48 -14.12
C PHE A 92 15.80 -7.68 -15.00
N MET A 93 17.09 -8.01 -15.15
CA MET A 93 17.51 -9.18 -15.93
C MET A 93 17.15 -10.50 -15.25
N LYS A 94 16.96 -10.49 -13.93
CA LYS A 94 16.55 -11.67 -13.14
C LYS A 94 15.04 -11.84 -13.07
N MET A 95 14.26 -10.83 -13.46
CA MET A 95 12.81 -10.94 -13.61
C MET A 95 12.50 -11.74 -14.88
N LYS A 96 12.48 -13.06 -14.76
CA LYS A 96 11.85 -13.90 -15.78
C LYS A 96 10.35 -13.70 -15.66
N VAL A 97 9.77 -12.99 -16.62
CA VAL A 97 8.31 -12.99 -16.82
C VAL A 97 7.95 -14.42 -17.16
N ILE A 98 7.15 -15.05 -16.30
CA ILE A 98 6.57 -16.38 -16.51
C ILE A 98 5.54 -16.26 -17.63
#